data_AF-T1BTJ5-F1
#
_entry.id   AF-T1BTJ5-F1
#
_cell.length_a   1.000
_cell.length_b   1.000
_cell.length_c   1.000
_cell.angle_alpha   90.00
_cell.angle_beta   90.00
_cell.angle_gamma   90.00
#
_symmetry.space_group_name_H-M   'P 1'
#
loop_
_entity.id
_entity.type
_entity.pdbx_description
1 polymer ?
#
loop_
_entity_poly.entity_id
_entity_poly.type
_entity_poly.pdbx_seq_one_letter_code
_entity_poly.pdbx_strand_id
1 'polypeptide(L)' 'NRSRSPGPGAQASIRALSRAGVKIQRIEDVTPVPHDGTKPKGGRRGRRV' A
#
# COMPACT_ATOMS: atom_id res chain seq x y z
N ASN A 1 11.51 5.80 -1.32
CA ASN A 1 10.21 6.40 -1.71
C ASN A 1 9.52 5.54 -2.76
N ARG A 2 8.66 4.61 -2.33
CA ARG A 2 7.88 3.75 -3.25
C ARG A 2 6.42 4.19 -3.22
N SER A 3 5.57 3.51 -3.99
CA SER A 3 4.13 3.76 -3.97
C SER A 3 3.57 3.67 -2.55
N ARG A 4 2.72 4.61 -2.19
CA ARG A 4 1.95 4.62 -0.93
C ARG A 4 0.53 4.07 -1.13
N SER A 5 0.14 3.78 -2.37
CA SER A 5 -1.17 3.23 -2.67
C SER A 5 -1.15 1.72 -2.41
N PRO A 6 -2.13 1.19 -1.64
CA PRO A 6 -2.33 -0.24 -1.53
C PRO A 6 -2.51 -0.88 -2.91
N GLY A 7 -1.94 -2.07 -3.10
CA GLY A 7 -2.10 -2.81 -4.34
C GLY A 7 -3.55 -3.28 -4.56
N PRO A 8 -3.94 -3.65 -5.80
CA PRO A 8 -5.30 -4.08 -6.12
C PRO A 8 -5.79 -5.29 -5.31
N GLY A 9 -4.86 -6.12 -4.82
CA GLY A 9 -5.17 -7.27 -3.96
C GLY A 9 -5.60 -6.92 -2.53
N ALA A 10 -5.34 -5.70 -2.04
CA ALA A 10 -5.60 -5.36 -0.63
C ALA A 10 -7.07 -5.59 -0.22
N GLN A 11 -8.00 -5.08 -1.01
CA GLN A 11 -9.44 -5.26 -0.77
C GLN A 11 -9.92 -6.70 -1.02
N ALA A 12 -9.27 -7.41 -1.95
CA ALA A 12 -9.61 -8.81 -2.21
C ALA A 12 -9.26 -9.71 -1.02
N SER A 13 -8.09 -9.50 -0.41
CA SER A 13 -7.64 -10.27 0.77
C SER A 13 -8.53 -10.03 1.99
N ILE A 14 -8.92 -8.78 2.26
CA ILE A 14 -9.85 -8.44 3.36
C ILE A 14 -11.19 -9.17 3.18
N ARG A 15 -11.75 -9.16 1.96
CA ARG A 15 -13.00 -9.86 1.64
C ARG A 15 -12.87 -11.37 1.79
N ALA A 16 -11.73 -11.96 1.43
CA ALA A 16 -11.49 -13.39 1.58
C ALA A 16 -11.47 -13.81 3.06
N LEU A 17 -10.79 -13.04 3.92
CA LEU A 17 -10.75 -13.30 5.36
C LEU A 17 -12.13 -13.20 6.00
N SER A 18 -12.93 -12.20 5.61
CA SER A 18 -14.31 -12.07 6.06
C SER A 18 -15.18 -13.27 5.64
N ARG A 19 -15.03 -13.75 4.40
CA ARG A 19 -15.74 -14.96 3.90
C ARG A 19 -15.29 -16.25 4.58
N ALA A 20 -14.03 -16.33 5.02
CA ALA A 20 -13.51 -17.46 5.77
C ALA A 20 -14.03 -17.53 7.22
N GLY A 21 -14.87 -16.57 7.66
CA GLY A 21 -15.48 -16.54 8.99
C GLY A 21 -14.61 -15.86 10.06
N VAL A 22 -13.51 -15.22 9.66
CA VAL A 22 -12.67 -14.44 10.58
C VAL A 22 -13.38 -13.12 10.94
N LYS A 23 -13.58 -12.88 12.25
CA LYS A 23 -14.13 -11.61 12.73
C LYS A 23 -13.06 -10.51 12.68
N ILE A 24 -13.21 -9.58 11.74
CA ILE A 24 -12.34 -8.42 11.60
C ILE A 24 -12.79 -7.35 12.61
N GLN A 25 -11.90 -6.94 13.52
CA GLN A 25 -12.22 -5.95 14.56
C GLN A 25 -11.93 -4.52 14.11
N ARG A 26 -10.72 -4.27 13.59
CA ARG A 26 -10.27 -2.94 13.16
C ARG A 26 -9.43 -3.06 11.90
N ILE A 27 -9.59 -2.11 11.00
CA ILE A 27 -8.78 -1.98 9.78
C ILE A 27 -8.06 -0.64 9.88
N GLU A 28 -6.74 -0.67 9.75
CA GLU A 28 -5.88 0.52 9.83
C GLU A 28 -4.92 0.54 8.64
N ASP A 29 -4.73 1.73 8.06
CA ASP A 29 -3.68 1.96 7.07
C ASP A 29 -2.41 2.42 7.79
N VAL A 30 -1.43 1.52 7.86
CA VAL A 30 -0.13 1.77 8.48
C VAL A 30 0.96 2.03 7.44
N THR A 31 0.57 2.46 6.24
CA THR A 31 1.52 2.80 5.18
C THR A 31 2.47 3.91 5.67
N PRO A 32 3.80 3.68 5.68
CA PRO A 32 4.74 4.62 6.27
C PRO A 32 4.80 5.92 5.46
N VAL A 33 4.44 7.03 6.11
CA VAL A 33 4.63 8.39 5.60
C VAL A 33 5.86 8.96 6.29
N PRO A 34 6.98 9.14 5.59
CA PRO A 34 8.17 9.70 6.21
C PRO A 34 8.02 11.21 6.37
N HIS A 35 8.52 11.76 7.48
CA HIS A 35 8.55 13.21 7.73
C HIS A 35 9.37 13.95 6.66
N ASP A 36 10.50 13.36 6.26
CA ASP A 36 11.35 13.81 5.14
C ASP A 36 11.64 12.66 4.16
N GLY A 37 11.96 12.98 2.90
CA GLY A 37 12.16 11.99 1.84
C GLY A 37 13.60 11.89 1.35
N THR A 38 14.09 10.66 1.13
CA THR A 38 15.28 10.44 0.29
C THR A 38 14.94 10.66 -1.19
N LYS A 39 15.91 10.67 -2.11
CA LYS A 39 15.61 10.83 -3.54
C LYS A 39 14.78 9.63 -4.08
N PRO A 40 13.64 9.85 -4.77
CA PRO A 40 12.87 8.75 -5.37
C PRO A 40 13.59 8.11 -6.57
N LYS A 41 13.28 6.84 -6.84
CA LYS A 41 13.82 6.11 -7.99
C LYS A 41 13.25 6.68 -9.30
N GLY A 42 14.07 6.77 -10.36
CA GLY A 42 13.68 7.28 -11.68
C GLY A 42 14.50 8.48 -12.18
N GLY A 43 15.35 9.07 -11.33
CA GLY A 43 16.19 10.21 -11.70
C GLY A 43 15.36 11.44 -12.09
N ARG A 44 15.99 12.46 -12.69
CA ARG A 44 15.31 13.71 -13.08
C ARG A 44 14.22 13.50 -14.16
N ARG A 45 14.42 12.50 -15.02
CA ARG A 45 13.60 12.29 -16.23
C ARG A 45 12.56 11.18 -16.07
N GLY A 46 12.49 10.54 -14.90
CA GLY A 46 11.52 9.49 -14.59
C GLY A 46 11.69 8.20 -15.41
N ARG A 47 10.68 7.32 -15.31
CA ARG A 47 10.54 6.13 -16.15
C ARG A 47 10.05 6.55 -17.54
N ARG A 48 10.67 6.05 -18.61
CA ARG A 48 10.42 6.42 -20.03
C ARG A 48 9.91 5.24 -20.88
N VAL A 49 9.19 4.31 -20.25
CA VAL A 49 8.45 3.29 -21.01
C VAL A 49 7.09 3.83 -21.37
#